data_AF-A0A2U9AWR5-F1
#
_entry.id   AF-A0A2U9AWR5-F1
#
_cell.length_a   1.000
_cell.length_b   1.000
_cell.length_c   1.000
_cell.angle_alpha   90.00
_cell.angle_beta   90.00
_cell.angle_gamma   90.00
#
_symmetry.space_group_name_H-M   'P 1'
#
loop_
_entity.id
_entity.type
_entity.pdbx_description
1 polymer ?
#
loop_
_entity_poly.entity_id
_entity_poly.type
_entity_poly.pdbx_seq_one_letter_code
_entity_poly.pdbx_strand_id
1 'polypeptide(L)'
;MCNGSGCVHNAGENVPEEEQLSSKDQRSVENDNTPIIDNLLPAGGGVPVPSDERGKYVEDIGNLYKQMDDKDDEINQHSQLAEKLKEQMLDQEELLASTRRDYDKIQEELCRLQTENELAKEEVKEVLQALEELAVNYDQKSQEVQEHYQTNLQLTEQLQQKTALLSEVQMELGQLQELNGLQRKRAAEVLNLLLRDLSDIGAIIGTSDAKGAACCETNGNCSAVEEEFTVARLYISKMKSEVKSLVNRSKQLESTQADAHRKIQANEKELASCQLLISQHQAKIRSLTDYMQNMEQKKRQLEESQDALTEELAKLQAQEKRHEMSGLEREKEDRPDGGEEIKKTLEEQLENHREAHQKQLSRLRDEIEDKQRMLDELTDLNQGVLLEQERLMLDYDKLKAEEQEKDAKLQNLMLLNEQREQAKEDLKGLEETVAKELQTLHNLRKLFIQDLTTRVKKSAELDCEEGLGNVAQKQKISFLENNLEQLTKVHKQLVRDNADLRCELPKLEKRLRATAERVKALENALKEAKENAMRDRKRYQHEVDRIKEAVRAKNMTRRGYSAQIAKPIRPGHHPLSSPISSCIRAGGVYTHSH
;
A
#
# COMPACT_ATOMS: atom_id res chain seq x y z
N MET A 1 -5.09 -21.39 -62.12
CA MET A 1 -3.91 -22.28 -62.07
C MET A 1 -3.88 -22.90 -60.69
N CYS A 2 -3.80 -24.21 -60.44
CA CYS A 2 -4.01 -25.42 -61.23
C CYS A 2 -4.52 -26.49 -60.23
N ASN A 3 -5.20 -27.48 -60.78
CA ASN A 3 -5.82 -28.64 -60.13
C ASN A 3 -4.82 -29.60 -59.47
N GLY A 4 -5.33 -30.48 -58.61
CA GLY A 4 -4.73 -31.81 -58.34
C GLY A 4 -4.96 -32.27 -56.90
N SER A 5 -6.07 -32.95 -56.59
CA SER A 5 -6.25 -34.43 -56.68
C SER A 5 -5.68 -35.20 -55.48
N GLY A 6 -6.63 -35.68 -54.66
CA GLY A 6 -6.69 -36.87 -53.79
C GLY A 6 -5.42 -37.60 -53.31
N CYS A 7 -5.46 -38.00 -52.03
CA CYS A 7 -5.26 -39.39 -51.58
C CYS A 7 -5.65 -39.53 -50.11
N VAL A 8 -6.72 -40.28 -49.86
CA VAL A 8 -7.13 -40.81 -48.55
C VAL A 8 -6.09 -41.85 -48.13
N HIS A 9 -5.42 -41.65 -46.99
CA HIS A 9 -4.62 -42.67 -46.33
C HIS A 9 -5.37 -43.13 -45.08
N ASN A 10 -6.15 -44.22 -45.21
CA ASN A 10 -6.54 -45.01 -44.06
C ASN A 10 -5.33 -45.82 -43.62
N ALA A 11 -4.81 -45.53 -42.43
CA ALA A 11 -3.86 -46.39 -41.75
C ALA A 11 -4.58 -47.68 -41.34
N GLY A 12 -4.06 -48.82 -41.80
CA GLY A 12 -4.58 -50.14 -41.48
C GLY A 12 -4.41 -50.44 -39.99
N GLU A 13 -5.51 -50.84 -39.35
CA GLU A 13 -5.48 -51.51 -38.06
C GLU A 13 -4.91 -52.92 -38.22
N ASN A 14 -3.97 -53.23 -37.35
CA ASN A 14 -3.27 -54.51 -37.24
C ASN A 14 -4.18 -55.47 -36.46
N VAL A 15 -4.60 -56.57 -37.07
CA VAL A 15 -5.41 -57.62 -36.42
C VAL A 15 -4.51 -58.45 -35.49
N PRO A 16 -4.87 -58.68 -34.21
CA PRO A 16 -4.08 -59.48 -33.27
C PRO A 16 -3.82 -60.91 -33.74
N GLU A 17 -2.67 -61.47 -33.38
CA GLU A 17 -2.17 -62.79 -33.83
C GLU A 17 -3.01 -64.01 -33.40
N GLU A 18 -4.15 -63.83 -32.73
CA GLU A 18 -5.04 -64.92 -32.30
C GLU A 18 -6.19 -65.23 -33.27
N GLU A 19 -6.39 -64.45 -34.34
CA GLU A 19 -7.46 -64.67 -35.35
C GLU A 19 -6.97 -65.14 -36.73
N GLN A 20 -5.70 -65.52 -36.89
CA GLN A 20 -5.21 -66.13 -38.13
C GLN A 20 -5.52 -67.63 -38.18
N LEU A 21 -6.67 -68.00 -38.75
CA LEU A 21 -6.99 -69.41 -39.02
C LEU A 21 -6.11 -69.97 -40.15
N SER A 22 -5.20 -70.85 -39.75
CA SER A 22 -4.36 -71.70 -40.60
C SER A 22 -5.21 -72.55 -41.54
N SER A 23 -5.16 -72.21 -42.83
CA SER A 23 -5.67 -73.03 -43.93
C SER A 23 -4.62 -74.07 -44.32
N LYS A 24 -4.59 -75.22 -43.64
CA LYS A 24 -4.05 -76.47 -44.20
C LYS A 24 -4.38 -77.69 -43.35
N ASP A 25 -4.87 -78.72 -44.05
CA ASP A 25 -4.89 -80.13 -43.69
C ASP A 25 -5.76 -80.54 -42.49
N GLN A 26 -6.95 -81.10 -42.76
CA GLN A 26 -7.10 -82.56 -42.72
C GLN A 26 -8.52 -83.04 -43.11
N ARG A 27 -8.55 -83.70 -44.27
CA ARG A 27 -9.27 -84.95 -44.56
C ARG A 27 -10.79 -84.98 -44.38
N SER A 28 -11.46 -84.73 -45.51
CA SER A 28 -12.36 -85.68 -46.16
C SER A 28 -12.75 -86.93 -45.35
N VAL A 29 -13.99 -86.95 -44.88
CA VAL A 29 -14.75 -88.20 -44.72
C VAL A 29 -16.12 -87.95 -45.33
N GLU A 30 -16.18 -87.94 -46.66
CA GLU A 30 -17.39 -88.36 -47.37
C GLU A 30 -17.59 -89.84 -47.03
N ASN A 31 -18.54 -90.14 -46.14
CA ASN A 31 -18.99 -91.51 -45.94
C ASN A 31 -20.15 -91.77 -46.91
N ASP A 32 -19.78 -91.89 -48.18
CA ASP A 32 -20.59 -92.46 -49.25
C ASP A 32 -20.67 -93.97 -49.03
N ASN A 33 -21.62 -94.42 -48.21
CA ASN A 33 -21.93 -95.84 -48.02
C ASN A 33 -23.21 -96.18 -48.78
N THR A 34 -23.15 -96.13 -50.10
CA THR A 34 -24.10 -96.83 -50.95
C THR A 34 -23.55 -98.25 -51.17
N PRO A 35 -24.17 -99.34 -50.65
CA PRO A 35 -23.64 -100.67 -50.91
C PRO A 35 -23.94 -101.05 -52.36
N ILE A 36 -22.89 -101.15 -53.16
CA ILE A 36 -22.89 -101.85 -54.45
C ILE A 36 -23.11 -103.33 -54.15
N ILE A 37 -24.29 -103.86 -54.50
CA ILE A 37 -24.56 -105.30 -54.43
C ILE A 37 -24.08 -105.93 -55.74
N ASP A 38 -22.93 -106.59 -55.66
CA ASP A 38 -22.36 -107.44 -56.69
C ASP A 38 -23.22 -108.71 -56.82
N ASN A 39 -23.96 -108.83 -57.93
CA ASN A 39 -24.73 -110.03 -58.28
C ASN A 39 -23.78 -111.14 -58.74
N LEU A 40 -23.27 -111.94 -57.81
CA LEU A 40 -22.68 -113.25 -58.11
C LEU A 40 -23.77 -114.34 -58.01
N LEU A 41 -24.19 -114.85 -59.16
CA LEU A 41 -24.82 -116.17 -59.27
C LEU A 41 -23.79 -117.25 -58.86
N PRO A 42 -24.24 -118.32 -58.19
CA PRO A 42 -23.94 -119.64 -58.75
C PRO A 42 -25.15 -120.58 -58.82
N ALA A 43 -25.19 -121.21 -60.00
CA ALA A 43 -25.75 -122.49 -60.37
C ALA A 43 -26.10 -123.51 -59.27
N GLY A 44 -27.26 -124.16 -59.47
CA GLY A 44 -27.35 -125.62 -59.60
C GLY A 44 -27.05 -126.46 -58.35
N GLY A 45 -28.11 -126.91 -57.69
CA GLY A 45 -28.01 -127.97 -56.71
C GLY A 45 -29.34 -128.24 -56.02
N GLY A 46 -30.19 -129.04 -56.67
CA GLY A 46 -31.40 -129.54 -56.04
C GLY A 46 -31.06 -130.39 -54.82
N VAL A 47 -31.35 -129.86 -53.63
CA VAL A 47 -31.56 -130.65 -52.41
C VAL A 47 -32.86 -130.12 -51.79
N PRO A 48 -33.85 -130.99 -51.47
CA PRO A 48 -35.03 -130.57 -50.74
C PRO A 48 -34.60 -130.14 -49.33
N VAL A 49 -34.46 -128.83 -49.14
CA VAL A 49 -34.35 -128.21 -47.82
C VAL A 49 -35.61 -128.60 -47.04
N PRO A 50 -35.50 -129.29 -45.89
CA PRO A 50 -36.65 -129.78 -45.13
C PRO A 50 -37.52 -128.61 -44.66
N SER A 51 -38.81 -128.85 -44.47
CA SER A 51 -39.80 -127.82 -44.11
C SER A 51 -39.42 -127.02 -42.84
N ASP A 52 -38.56 -127.57 -41.98
CA ASP A 52 -38.00 -126.91 -40.79
C ASP A 52 -36.95 -125.82 -41.10
N GLU A 53 -36.17 -125.94 -42.17
CA GLU A 53 -35.14 -124.95 -42.52
C GLU A 53 -35.75 -123.71 -43.21
N ARG A 54 -36.83 -123.89 -43.99
CA ARG A 54 -37.59 -122.78 -44.58
C ARG A 54 -38.28 -121.91 -43.52
N GLY A 55 -38.77 -122.52 -42.44
CA GLY A 55 -39.35 -121.79 -41.30
C GLY A 55 -38.32 -120.89 -40.62
N LYS A 56 -37.10 -121.40 -40.40
CA LYS A 56 -35.99 -120.62 -39.83
C LYS A 56 -35.59 -119.44 -40.71
N TYR A 57 -35.48 -119.62 -42.03
CA TYR A 57 -35.19 -118.49 -42.93
C TYR A 57 -36.26 -117.40 -42.92
N VAL A 58 -37.55 -117.78 -42.80
CA VAL A 58 -38.65 -116.80 -42.69
C VAL A 58 -38.62 -116.07 -41.35
N GLU A 59 -38.32 -116.79 -40.27
CA GLU A 59 -38.12 -116.21 -38.93
C GLU A 59 -36.91 -115.28 -38.89
N ASP A 60 -35.80 -115.66 -39.52
CA ASP A 60 -34.58 -114.85 -39.65
C ASP A 60 -34.83 -113.55 -40.43
N ILE A 61 -35.59 -113.61 -41.54
CA ILE A 61 -36.02 -112.42 -42.30
C ILE A 61 -36.91 -111.52 -41.43
N GLY A 62 -37.85 -112.09 -40.67
CA GLY A 62 -38.68 -111.33 -39.73
C GLY A 62 -37.86 -110.65 -38.63
N ASN A 63 -36.84 -111.34 -38.10
CA ASN A 63 -35.90 -110.80 -37.13
C ASN A 63 -35.03 -109.69 -37.72
N LEU A 64 -34.61 -109.80 -38.99
CA LEU A 64 -33.87 -108.76 -39.71
C LEU A 64 -34.70 -107.49 -39.94
N TYR A 65 -35.96 -107.62 -40.37
CA TYR A 65 -36.85 -106.46 -40.50
C TYR A 65 -37.10 -105.77 -39.16
N LYS A 66 -37.33 -106.54 -38.10
CA LYS A 66 -37.46 -105.98 -36.76
C LYS A 66 -36.19 -105.25 -36.30
N GLN A 67 -35.01 -105.81 -36.57
CA GLN A 67 -33.74 -105.15 -36.28
C GLN A 67 -33.56 -103.85 -37.09
N MET A 68 -34.01 -103.79 -38.34
CA MET A 68 -34.02 -102.56 -39.12
C MET A 68 -34.95 -101.52 -38.51
N ASP A 69 -36.18 -101.88 -38.17
CA ASP A 69 -37.14 -100.98 -37.54
C ASP A 69 -36.59 -100.43 -36.20
N ASP A 70 -36.03 -101.31 -35.36
CA ASP A 70 -35.37 -100.92 -34.11
C ASP A 70 -34.19 -99.96 -34.36
N LYS A 71 -33.40 -100.19 -35.43
CA LYS A 71 -32.27 -99.32 -35.82
C LYS A 71 -32.73 -97.98 -36.37
N ASP A 72 -33.82 -97.94 -37.14
CA ASP A 72 -34.41 -96.70 -37.64
C ASP A 72 -34.98 -95.86 -36.50
N ASP A 73 -35.62 -96.49 -35.51
CA ASP A 73 -36.06 -95.84 -34.29
C ASP A 73 -34.88 -95.29 -33.47
N GLU A 74 -33.79 -96.04 -33.34
CA GLU A 74 -32.54 -95.57 -32.72
C GLU A 74 -31.94 -94.37 -33.49
N ILE A 75 -31.88 -94.43 -34.83
CA ILE A 75 -31.37 -93.33 -35.67
C ILE A 75 -32.24 -92.09 -35.50
N ASN A 76 -33.56 -92.24 -35.46
CA ASN A 76 -34.49 -91.15 -35.25
C ASN A 76 -34.30 -90.53 -33.86
N GLN A 77 -34.17 -91.35 -32.81
CA GLN A 77 -33.87 -90.87 -31.46
C GLN A 77 -32.53 -90.13 -31.40
N HIS A 78 -31.48 -90.64 -32.03
CA HIS A 78 -30.18 -89.99 -32.12
C HIS A 78 -30.24 -88.67 -32.90
N SER A 79 -30.99 -88.62 -33.99
CA SER A 79 -31.18 -87.40 -34.79
C SER A 79 -31.92 -86.33 -34.00
N GLN A 80 -32.98 -86.71 -33.28
CA GLN A 80 -33.69 -85.79 -32.38
C GLN A 80 -32.82 -85.30 -31.22
N LEU A 81 -31.97 -86.16 -30.65
CA LEU A 81 -31.02 -85.77 -29.61
C LEU A 81 -29.96 -84.81 -30.16
N ALA A 82 -29.44 -85.07 -31.37
CA ALA A 82 -28.46 -84.22 -32.02
C ALA A 82 -29.01 -82.81 -32.31
N GLU A 83 -30.25 -82.70 -32.81
CA GLU A 83 -30.86 -81.39 -33.07
C GLU A 83 -31.12 -80.62 -31.76
N LYS A 84 -31.55 -81.31 -30.69
CA LYS A 84 -31.67 -80.69 -29.36
C LYS A 84 -30.33 -80.18 -28.81
N LEU A 85 -29.26 -80.95 -28.97
CA LEU A 85 -27.92 -80.51 -28.55
C LEU A 85 -27.43 -79.33 -29.39
N LYS A 86 -27.75 -79.31 -30.69
CA LYS A 86 -27.42 -78.18 -31.58
C LYS A 86 -28.18 -76.92 -31.20
N GLU A 87 -29.47 -77.02 -30.89
CA GLU A 87 -30.27 -75.90 -30.37
C GLU A 87 -29.67 -75.38 -29.05
N GLN A 88 -29.32 -76.27 -28.12
CA GLN A 88 -28.63 -75.88 -26.87
C GLN A 88 -27.28 -75.19 -27.11
N MET A 89 -26.51 -75.62 -28.13
CA MET A 89 -25.26 -74.95 -28.50
C MET A 89 -25.51 -73.54 -29.05
N LEU A 90 -26.53 -73.37 -29.90
CA LEU A 90 -26.89 -72.05 -30.45
C LEU A 90 -27.36 -71.10 -29.35
N ASP A 91 -28.20 -71.56 -28.42
CA ASP A 91 -28.64 -70.75 -27.27
C ASP A 91 -27.45 -70.31 -26.40
N GLN A 92 -26.46 -71.19 -26.20
CA GLN A 92 -25.23 -70.85 -25.48
C GLN A 92 -24.37 -69.84 -26.24
N GLU A 93 -24.25 -69.97 -27.56
CA GLU A 93 -23.52 -69.00 -28.40
C GLU A 93 -24.20 -67.62 -28.38
N GLU A 94 -25.54 -67.56 -28.44
CA GLU A 94 -26.29 -66.31 -28.34
C GLU A 94 -26.11 -65.65 -26.95
N LEU A 95 -26.14 -66.45 -25.87
CA LEU A 95 -25.90 -65.96 -24.52
C LEU A 95 -24.47 -65.40 -24.35
N LEU A 96 -23.47 -66.09 -24.90
CA LEU A 96 -22.08 -65.61 -24.90
C LEU A 96 -21.94 -64.32 -25.70
N ALA A 97 -22.55 -64.24 -26.89
CA ALA A 97 -22.56 -63.03 -27.71
C ALA A 97 -23.26 -61.87 -26.99
N SER A 98 -24.35 -62.14 -26.27
CA SER A 98 -25.02 -61.13 -25.44
C SER A 98 -24.14 -60.65 -24.30
N THR A 99 -23.50 -61.58 -23.59
CA THR A 99 -22.60 -61.26 -22.48
C THR A 99 -21.41 -60.42 -22.93
N ARG A 100 -20.83 -60.72 -24.10
CA ARG A 100 -19.75 -59.91 -24.71
C ARG A 100 -20.22 -58.50 -25.05
N ARG A 101 -21.38 -58.37 -25.71
CA ARG A 101 -21.97 -57.05 -26.01
C ARG A 101 -22.23 -56.22 -24.76
N ASP A 102 -22.69 -56.84 -23.67
CA ASP A 102 -22.93 -56.13 -22.42
C ASP A 102 -21.62 -55.77 -21.71
N TYR A 103 -20.59 -56.61 -21.80
CA TYR A 103 -19.24 -56.28 -21.33
C TYR A 103 -18.67 -55.07 -22.07
N ASP A 104 -18.79 -55.03 -23.40
CA ASP A 104 -18.31 -53.90 -24.22
C ASP A 104 -19.00 -52.58 -23.84
N LYS A 105 -20.33 -52.61 -23.63
CA LYS A 105 -21.08 -51.44 -23.15
C LYS A 105 -20.61 -50.97 -21.77
N ILE A 106 -20.40 -51.90 -20.83
CA ILE A 106 -19.90 -51.57 -19.49
C ILE A 106 -18.50 -50.95 -19.59
N GLN A 107 -17.65 -51.46 -20.48
CA GLN A 107 -16.31 -50.92 -20.71
C GLN A 107 -16.36 -49.50 -21.30
N GLU A 108 -17.25 -49.24 -22.26
CA GLU A 108 -17.48 -47.91 -22.82
C GLU A 108 -17.99 -46.92 -21.74
N GLU A 109 -18.94 -47.34 -20.91
CA GLU A 109 -19.44 -46.53 -19.79
C GLU A 109 -18.35 -46.24 -18.76
N LEU A 110 -17.50 -47.22 -18.45
CA LEU A 110 -16.36 -47.05 -17.55
C LEU A 110 -15.37 -46.01 -18.11
N CYS A 111 -15.03 -46.11 -19.40
CA CYS A 111 -14.16 -45.13 -20.06
C CYS A 111 -14.78 -43.73 -20.04
N ARG A 112 -16.09 -43.61 -20.34
CA ARG A 112 -16.80 -42.32 -20.27
C ARG A 112 -16.75 -41.72 -18.86
N LEU A 113 -17.08 -42.51 -17.84
CA LEU A 113 -17.05 -42.07 -16.45
C LEU A 113 -15.64 -41.66 -16.00
N GLN A 114 -14.60 -42.35 -16.47
CA GLN A 114 -13.20 -41.94 -16.21
C GLN A 114 -12.89 -40.58 -16.82
N THR A 115 -13.31 -40.33 -18.06
CA THR A 115 -13.09 -39.01 -18.70
C THR A 115 -13.87 -37.90 -18.00
N GLU A 116 -15.13 -38.14 -17.63
CA GLU A 116 -15.94 -37.19 -16.85
C GLU A 116 -15.30 -36.91 -15.48
N ASN A 117 -14.72 -37.93 -14.84
CA ASN A 117 -14.02 -37.76 -13.57
C ASN A 117 -12.76 -36.90 -13.69
N GLU A 118 -11.96 -37.08 -14.75
CA GLU A 118 -10.78 -36.24 -14.99
C GLU A 118 -11.17 -34.79 -15.30
N LEU A 119 -12.21 -34.56 -16.12
CA LEU A 119 -12.74 -33.22 -16.37
C LEU A 119 -13.23 -32.55 -15.08
N ALA A 120 -13.97 -33.28 -14.23
CA ALA A 120 -14.41 -32.76 -12.94
C ALA A 120 -13.23 -32.43 -12.01
N LYS A 121 -12.13 -33.19 -12.05
CA LYS A 121 -10.90 -32.86 -11.30
C LYS A 121 -10.24 -31.59 -11.80
N GLU A 122 -10.26 -31.35 -13.12
CA GLU A 122 -9.75 -30.11 -13.71
C GLU A 122 -10.60 -28.90 -13.28
N GLU A 123 -11.93 -29.01 -13.36
CA GLU A 123 -12.84 -27.97 -12.86
C GLU A 123 -12.61 -27.65 -11.38
N VAL A 124 -12.43 -28.68 -10.53
CA VAL A 124 -12.11 -28.47 -9.11
C VAL A 124 -10.77 -27.76 -8.92
N LYS A 125 -9.74 -28.06 -9.73
CA LYS A 125 -8.46 -27.35 -9.67
C LYS A 125 -8.62 -25.88 -10.04
N GLU A 126 -9.38 -25.57 -11.08
CA GLU A 126 -9.66 -24.18 -11.48
C GLU A 126 -10.41 -23.42 -10.38
N VAL A 127 -11.41 -24.05 -9.74
CA VAL A 127 -12.13 -23.46 -8.61
C VAL A 127 -11.19 -23.20 -7.43
N LEU A 128 -10.30 -24.14 -7.10
CA LEU A 128 -9.32 -23.95 -6.03
C LEU A 128 -8.36 -22.80 -6.34
N GLN A 129 -7.87 -22.71 -7.58
CA GLN A 129 -7.02 -21.59 -8.01
C GLN A 129 -7.77 -20.24 -7.90
N ALA A 130 -9.03 -20.18 -8.34
CA ALA A 130 -9.85 -18.97 -8.21
C ALA A 130 -10.07 -18.58 -6.74
N LEU A 131 -10.22 -19.55 -5.84
CA LEU A 131 -10.33 -19.31 -4.40
C LEU A 131 -9.00 -18.82 -3.80
N GLU A 132 -7.86 -19.32 -4.25
CA GLU A 132 -6.54 -18.84 -3.86
C GLU A 132 -6.32 -17.39 -4.30
N GLU A 133 -6.63 -17.06 -5.56
CA GLU A 133 -6.57 -15.69 -6.09
C GLU A 133 -7.50 -14.75 -5.30
N LEU A 134 -8.71 -15.20 -4.96
CA LEU A 134 -9.66 -14.43 -4.16
C LEU A 134 -9.14 -14.22 -2.72
N ALA A 135 -8.50 -15.22 -2.12
CA ALA A 135 -7.89 -15.09 -0.80
C ALA A 135 -6.76 -14.05 -0.77
N VAL A 136 -5.90 -14.05 -1.80
CA VAL A 136 -4.85 -13.03 -1.96
C VAL A 136 -5.47 -11.64 -2.17
N ASN A 137 -6.52 -11.53 -2.98
CA ASN A 137 -7.23 -10.27 -3.19
C ASN A 137 -7.84 -9.71 -1.88
N TYR A 138 -8.44 -10.58 -1.06
CA TYR A 138 -8.97 -10.19 0.24
C TYR A 138 -7.88 -9.73 1.21
N ASP A 139 -6.72 -10.38 1.23
CA ASP A 139 -5.60 -9.96 2.06
C ASP A 139 -5.07 -8.58 1.63
N GLN A 140 -4.92 -8.37 0.32
CA GLN A 140 -4.54 -7.07 -0.24
C GLN A 140 -5.55 -5.98 0.11
N LYS A 141 -6.86 -6.25 -0.07
CA LYS A 141 -7.93 -5.31 0.31
C LYS A 141 -7.93 -5.01 1.80
N SER A 142 -7.63 -6.00 2.64
CA SER A 142 -7.48 -5.80 4.08
C SER A 142 -6.30 -4.88 4.42
N GLN A 143 -5.16 -5.04 3.73
CA GLN A 143 -4.01 -4.16 3.90
C GLN A 143 -4.31 -2.72 3.47
N GLU A 144 -4.94 -2.52 2.30
CA GLU A 144 -5.37 -1.20 1.82
C GLU A 144 -6.30 -0.50 2.83
N VAL A 145 -7.27 -1.23 3.39
CA VAL A 145 -8.17 -0.69 4.43
C VAL A 145 -7.40 -0.30 5.68
N GLN A 146 -6.39 -1.09 6.08
CA GLN A 146 -5.55 -0.77 7.23
C GLN A 146 -4.69 0.47 7.00
N GLU A 147 -4.14 0.66 5.80
CA GLU A 147 -3.40 1.87 5.40
C GLU A 147 -4.31 3.10 5.39
N HIS A 148 -5.51 2.98 4.80
CA HIS A 148 -6.52 4.04 4.83
C HIS A 148 -6.96 4.38 6.26
N TYR A 149 -7.06 3.39 7.14
CA TYR A 149 -7.37 3.61 8.54
C TYR A 149 -6.25 4.40 9.25
N GLN A 150 -4.97 4.06 9.01
CA GLN A 150 -3.84 4.78 9.59
C GLN A 150 -3.76 6.23 9.10
N THR A 151 -3.94 6.47 7.80
CA THR A 151 -3.97 7.82 7.24
C THR A 151 -5.13 8.65 7.81
N ASN A 152 -6.30 8.05 8.03
CA ASN A 152 -7.44 8.71 8.66
C ASN A 152 -7.17 9.07 10.14
N LEU A 153 -6.49 8.19 10.88
CA LEU A 153 -6.04 8.50 12.25
C LEU A 153 -5.08 9.70 12.26
N GLN A 154 -4.10 9.74 11.36
CA GLN A 154 -3.17 10.87 11.24
C GLN A 154 -3.89 12.18 10.90
N LEU A 155 -4.84 12.14 9.95
CA LEU A 155 -5.66 13.30 9.60
C LEU A 155 -6.52 13.76 10.77
N THR A 156 -7.07 12.83 11.55
CA THR A 156 -7.86 13.14 12.75
C THR A 156 -7.00 13.82 13.81
N GLU A 157 -5.77 13.35 14.03
CA GLU A 157 -4.82 13.99 14.95
C GLU A 157 -4.42 15.39 14.48
N GLN A 158 -4.11 15.56 13.20
CA GLN A 158 -3.81 16.88 12.62
C GLN A 158 -5.01 17.83 12.76
N LEU A 159 -6.23 17.33 12.53
CA LEU A 159 -7.44 18.12 12.70
C LEU A 159 -7.59 18.57 14.16
N GLN A 160 -7.40 17.66 15.13
CA GLN A 160 -7.43 18.00 16.56
C GLN A 160 -6.39 19.05 16.93
N GLN A 161 -5.15 18.91 16.44
CA GLN A 161 -4.09 19.90 16.66
C GLN A 161 -4.48 21.27 16.09
N LYS A 162 -5.02 21.31 14.86
CA LYS A 162 -5.48 22.55 14.23
C LYS A 162 -6.66 23.18 14.97
N THR A 163 -7.60 22.37 15.48
CA THR A 163 -8.70 22.85 16.32
C THR A 163 -8.19 23.45 17.64
N ALA A 164 -7.19 22.83 18.27
CA ALA A 164 -6.58 23.38 19.50
C ALA A 164 -5.91 24.74 19.24
N LEU A 165 -5.10 24.84 18.18
CA LEU A 165 -4.46 26.10 17.78
C LEU A 165 -5.49 27.18 17.45
N LEU A 166 -6.59 26.83 16.77
CA LEU A 166 -7.66 27.78 16.49
C LEU A 166 -8.31 28.31 17.77
N SER A 167 -8.53 27.43 18.76
CA SER A 167 -9.07 27.83 20.06
C SER A 167 -8.12 28.77 20.81
N GLU A 168 -6.81 28.56 20.72
CA GLU A 168 -5.80 29.44 21.32
C GLU A 168 -5.81 30.83 20.68
N VAL A 169 -5.77 30.90 19.34
CA VAL A 169 -5.88 32.17 18.60
C VAL A 169 -7.19 32.89 18.89
N GLN A 170 -8.30 32.15 19.02
CA GLN A 170 -9.60 32.73 19.37
C GLN A 170 -9.60 33.32 20.79
N MET A 171 -8.90 32.69 21.74
CA MET A 171 -8.73 33.21 23.09
C MET A 171 -7.86 34.49 23.09
N GLU A 172 -6.74 34.51 22.37
CA GLU A 172 -5.89 35.69 22.22
C GLU A 172 -6.65 36.87 21.59
N LEU A 173 -7.44 36.60 20.55
CA LEU A 173 -8.30 37.61 19.92
C LEU A 173 -9.31 38.18 20.92
N GLY A 174 -9.91 37.32 21.75
CA GLY A 174 -10.81 37.75 22.82
C GLY A 174 -10.12 38.68 23.82
N GLN A 175 -8.92 38.32 24.28
CA GLN A 175 -8.12 39.15 25.19
C GLN A 175 -7.76 40.52 24.59
N LEU A 176 -7.41 40.56 23.30
CA LEU A 176 -7.13 41.81 22.59
C LEU A 176 -8.38 42.69 22.46
N GLN A 177 -9.55 42.10 22.21
CA GLN A 177 -10.82 42.82 22.17
C GLN A 177 -11.18 43.42 23.53
N GLU A 178 -10.97 42.68 24.62
CA GLU A 178 -11.16 43.17 25.99
C GLU A 178 -10.22 44.34 26.31
N LEU A 179 -8.93 44.22 25.98
CA LEU A 179 -7.93 45.28 26.18
C LEU A 179 -8.29 46.55 25.39
N ASN A 180 -8.71 46.41 24.13
CA ASN A 180 -9.19 47.52 23.31
C ASN A 180 -10.43 48.18 23.91
N GLY A 181 -11.38 47.38 24.42
CA GLY A 181 -12.56 47.86 25.16
C GLY A 181 -12.18 48.70 26.39
N LEU A 182 -11.21 48.22 27.18
CA LEU A 182 -10.70 48.94 28.36
C LEU A 182 -10.05 50.28 27.97
N GLN A 183 -9.22 50.29 26.92
CA GLN A 183 -8.58 51.50 26.42
C GLN A 183 -9.61 52.55 25.96
N ARG A 184 -10.66 52.11 25.25
CA ARG A 184 -11.75 52.98 24.80
C ARG A 184 -12.52 53.57 25.98
N LYS A 185 -12.80 52.75 27.01
CA LYS A 185 -13.46 53.21 28.24
C LYS A 185 -12.62 54.27 28.96
N ARG A 186 -11.32 54.01 29.13
CA ARG A 186 -10.37 54.98 29.72
C ARG A 186 -10.33 56.29 28.93
N ALA A 187 -10.29 56.22 27.60
CA ALA A 187 -10.32 57.40 26.74
C ALA A 187 -11.61 58.21 26.92
N ALA A 188 -12.76 57.53 27.01
CA ALA A 188 -14.05 58.17 27.27
C ALA A 188 -14.12 58.82 28.66
N GLU A 189 -13.58 58.17 29.70
CA GLU A 189 -13.48 58.73 31.06
C GLU A 189 -12.63 60.02 31.08
N VAL A 190 -11.46 60.01 30.43
CA VAL A 190 -10.61 61.20 30.31
C VAL A 190 -11.33 62.32 29.55
N LEU A 191 -12.01 62.01 28.45
CA LEU A 191 -12.77 62.99 27.67
C LEU A 191 -13.93 63.59 28.48
N ASN A 192 -14.64 62.78 29.26
CA ASN A 192 -15.71 63.23 30.14
C ASN A 192 -15.19 64.13 31.28
N LEU A 193 -14.04 63.82 31.87
CA LEU A 193 -13.38 64.68 32.87
C LEU A 193 -13.04 66.04 32.26
N LEU A 194 -12.43 66.06 31.07
CA LEU A 194 -12.11 67.30 30.37
C LEU A 194 -13.36 68.13 30.05
N LEU A 195 -14.46 67.49 29.59
CA LEU A 195 -15.73 68.17 29.35
C LEU A 195 -16.34 68.73 30.64
N ARG A 196 -16.19 68.03 31.76
CA ARG A 196 -16.63 68.52 33.07
C ARG A 196 -15.82 69.73 33.51
N ASP A 197 -14.50 69.66 33.43
CA ASP A 197 -13.60 70.78 33.79
C ASP A 197 -13.91 72.02 32.92
N LEU A 198 -14.16 71.83 31.61
CA LEU A 198 -14.60 72.90 30.72
C LEU A 198 -15.98 73.48 31.11
N SER A 199 -16.91 72.63 31.56
CA SER A 199 -18.23 73.06 32.04
C SER A 199 -18.13 73.85 33.35
N ASP A 200 -17.27 73.41 34.28
CA ASP A 200 -17.00 74.08 35.55
C ASP A 200 -16.34 75.45 35.32
N ILE A 201 -15.39 75.54 34.36
CA ILE A 201 -14.82 76.81 33.89
C ILE A 201 -15.91 77.72 33.31
N GLY A 202 -16.81 77.18 32.48
CA GLY A 202 -17.93 77.93 31.90
C GLY A 202 -18.92 78.45 32.96
N ALA A 203 -19.14 77.70 34.03
CA ALA A 203 -19.96 78.11 35.17
C ALA A 203 -19.29 79.24 35.99
N ILE A 204 -17.98 79.17 36.22
CA ILE A 204 -17.20 80.24 36.89
C ILE A 204 -17.23 81.54 36.06
N ILE A 205 -17.24 81.42 34.72
CA ILE A 205 -17.29 82.56 33.79
C ILE A 205 -18.72 83.14 33.67
N GLY A 206 -19.75 82.49 34.23
CA GLY A 206 -21.12 83.03 34.29
C GLY A 206 -22.00 82.71 33.07
N THR A 207 -21.73 81.62 32.35
CA THR A 207 -22.53 81.18 31.17
C THR A 207 -23.62 80.15 31.52
N SER A 208 -24.29 80.32 32.67
CA SER A 208 -25.08 79.29 33.35
C SER A 208 -26.45 78.92 32.74
N ASP A 209 -26.89 79.53 31.64
CA ASP A 209 -28.25 79.36 31.10
C ASP A 209 -28.34 78.45 29.86
N ALA A 210 -27.41 77.51 29.69
CA ALA A 210 -27.43 76.52 28.60
C ALA A 210 -27.72 75.08 29.06
N LYS A 211 -28.49 74.91 30.15
CA LYS A 211 -29.01 73.60 30.59
C LYS A 211 -30.52 73.55 30.44
N GLY A 212 -31.02 73.01 29.32
CA GLY A 212 -32.42 72.58 29.20
C GLY A 212 -33.06 72.82 27.85
N ALA A 213 -32.65 72.08 26.82
CA ALA A 213 -33.41 72.03 25.56
C ALA A 213 -33.33 70.62 24.94
N ALA A 214 -33.93 69.66 25.62
CA ALA A 214 -34.28 68.35 25.06
C ALA A 214 -35.63 67.90 25.63
N CYS A 215 -36.68 68.65 25.29
CA CYS A 215 -38.07 68.18 25.21
C CYS A 215 -38.82 69.16 24.32
N CYS A 216 -39.22 68.68 23.14
CA CYS A 216 -40.09 69.37 22.23
C CYS A 216 -41.47 69.53 22.85
N GLU A 217 -42.15 70.66 22.59
CA GLU A 217 -43.55 70.63 22.19
C GLU A 217 -43.92 71.90 21.39
N THR A 218 -44.31 71.65 20.15
CA THR A 218 -45.31 72.34 19.32
C THR A 218 -45.32 73.88 19.17
N ASN A 219 -45.41 74.23 17.88
CA ASN A 219 -46.03 75.41 17.28
C ASN A 219 -45.20 76.67 17.11
N GLY A 220 -44.65 76.77 15.89
CA GLY A 220 -44.82 77.94 15.04
C GLY A 220 -44.11 79.20 15.51
N ASN A 221 -42.87 79.38 15.06
CA ASN A 221 -42.30 80.69 14.77
C ASN A 221 -41.17 80.53 13.75
N CYS A 222 -41.17 81.40 12.72
CA CYS A 222 -40.14 81.48 11.67
C CYS A 222 -38.70 81.64 12.22
N SER A 223 -38.56 82.02 13.50
CA SER A 223 -37.29 82.12 14.25
C SER A 223 -36.61 80.75 14.49
N ALA A 224 -37.35 79.65 14.58
CA ALA A 224 -36.78 78.32 14.87
C ALA A 224 -36.00 77.75 13.68
N VAL A 225 -36.42 78.06 12.44
CA VAL A 225 -35.72 77.63 11.23
C VAL A 225 -34.42 78.42 11.03
N GLU A 226 -34.38 79.70 11.39
CA GLU A 226 -33.16 80.51 11.36
C GLU A 226 -32.14 80.05 12.42
N GLU A 227 -32.61 79.63 13.60
CA GLU A 227 -31.77 79.04 14.64
C GLU A 227 -31.23 77.66 14.22
N GLU A 228 -32.05 76.79 13.63
CA GLU A 228 -31.61 75.51 13.05
C GLU A 228 -30.61 75.71 11.91
N PHE A 229 -30.83 76.71 11.05
CA PHE A 229 -29.90 77.06 9.97
C PHE A 229 -28.57 77.61 10.53
N THR A 230 -28.63 78.36 11.62
CA THR A 230 -27.45 78.87 12.31
C THR A 230 -26.67 77.74 12.98
N VAL A 231 -27.34 76.77 13.62
CA VAL A 231 -26.74 75.56 14.19
C VAL A 231 -26.09 74.71 13.10
N ALA A 232 -26.78 74.47 11.98
CA ALA A 232 -26.22 73.76 10.84
C ALA A 232 -25.01 74.49 10.26
N ARG A 233 -25.06 75.82 10.12
CA ARG A 233 -23.95 76.64 9.64
C ARG A 233 -22.75 76.64 10.60
N LEU A 234 -22.99 76.62 11.91
CA LEU A 234 -21.95 76.47 12.94
C LEU A 234 -21.35 75.07 12.91
N TYR A 235 -22.15 74.02 12.72
CA TYR A 235 -21.67 72.65 12.58
C TYR A 235 -20.80 72.49 11.32
N ILE A 236 -21.23 73.04 10.18
CA ILE A 236 -20.44 73.08 8.95
C ILE A 236 -19.14 73.88 9.15
N SER A 237 -19.20 75.00 9.88
CA SER A 237 -18.00 75.80 10.18
C SER A 237 -17.03 75.06 11.10
N LYS A 238 -17.54 74.32 12.08
CA LYS A 238 -16.75 73.45 12.96
C LYS A 238 -16.13 72.30 12.18
N MET A 239 -16.91 71.57 11.38
CA MET A 239 -16.40 70.52 10.49
C MET A 239 -15.32 71.07 9.54
N LYS A 240 -15.53 72.24 8.94
CA LYS A 240 -14.53 72.89 8.09
C LYS A 240 -13.23 73.18 8.85
N SER A 241 -13.32 73.62 10.10
CA SER A 241 -12.15 73.85 10.95
C SER A 241 -11.44 72.56 11.35
N GLU A 242 -12.18 71.49 11.64
CA GLU A 242 -11.64 70.16 11.97
C GLU A 242 -10.97 69.51 10.76
N VAL A 243 -11.60 69.57 9.58
CA VAL A 243 -10.99 69.12 8.32
C VAL A 243 -9.71 69.92 8.03
N LYS A 244 -9.71 71.24 8.24
CA LYS A 244 -8.50 72.06 8.06
C LYS A 244 -7.39 71.66 9.05
N SER A 245 -7.75 71.36 10.29
CA SER A 245 -6.81 70.86 11.32
C SER A 245 -6.24 69.49 10.93
N LEU A 246 -7.08 68.57 10.47
CA LEU A 246 -6.68 67.25 9.99
C LEU A 246 -5.77 67.33 8.77
N VAL A 247 -6.09 68.19 7.79
CA VAL A 247 -5.23 68.44 6.63
C VAL A 247 -3.88 68.99 7.07
N ASN A 248 -3.84 69.92 8.03
CA ASN A 248 -2.59 70.45 8.56
C ASN A 248 -1.80 69.36 9.32
N ARG A 249 -2.47 68.50 10.08
CA ARG A 249 -1.84 67.37 10.76
C ARG A 249 -1.31 66.32 9.78
N SER A 250 -2.02 66.03 8.70
CA SER A 250 -1.55 65.15 7.62
C SER A 250 -0.29 65.72 6.97
N LYS A 251 -0.31 67.01 6.60
CA LYS A 251 0.88 67.68 6.05
C LYS A 251 2.07 67.66 7.01
N GLN A 252 1.81 67.84 8.31
CA GLN A 252 2.86 67.74 9.33
C GLN A 252 3.41 66.31 9.41
N LEU A 253 2.55 65.29 9.39
CA LEU A 253 2.95 63.89 9.40
C LEU A 253 3.76 63.53 8.14
N GLU A 254 3.32 63.97 6.96
CA GLU A 254 4.05 63.82 5.70
C GLU A 254 5.43 64.48 5.76
N SER A 255 5.53 65.69 6.33
CA SER A 255 6.83 66.35 6.54
C SER A 255 7.73 65.55 7.48
N THR A 256 7.20 65.08 8.63
CA THR A 256 7.99 64.29 9.57
C THR A 256 8.39 62.93 8.99
N GLN A 257 7.56 62.33 8.14
CA GLN A 257 7.86 61.10 7.42
C GLN A 257 8.97 61.33 6.40
N ALA A 258 8.93 62.44 5.66
CA ALA A 258 9.99 62.83 4.72
C ALA A 258 11.32 63.08 5.47
N ASP A 259 11.29 63.74 6.61
CA ASP A 259 12.48 63.98 7.45
C ASP A 259 13.06 62.66 7.99
N ALA A 260 12.20 61.75 8.47
CA ALA A 260 12.60 60.42 8.91
C ALA A 260 13.24 59.62 7.78
N HIS A 261 12.66 59.66 6.57
CA HIS A 261 13.24 59.01 5.39
C HIS A 261 14.62 59.58 5.03
N ARG A 262 14.80 60.91 5.08
CA ARG A 262 16.12 61.53 4.85
C ARG A 262 17.15 61.08 5.90
N LYS A 263 16.73 60.95 7.16
CA LYS A 263 17.59 60.46 8.24
C LYS A 263 17.98 58.99 8.04
N ILE A 264 17.04 58.14 7.63
CA ILE A 264 17.31 56.74 7.29
C ILE A 264 18.33 56.66 6.15
N GLN A 265 18.13 57.41 5.07
CA GLN A 265 19.08 57.44 3.94
C GLN A 265 20.46 57.96 4.33
N ALA A 266 20.55 58.92 5.25
CA ALA A 266 21.83 59.38 5.78
C ALA A 266 22.55 58.27 6.57
N ASN A 267 21.82 57.59 7.46
CA ASN A 267 22.33 56.46 8.23
C ASN A 267 22.77 55.30 7.33
N GLU A 268 22.03 55.00 6.26
CA GLU A 268 22.40 53.98 5.27
C GLU A 268 23.72 54.32 4.57
N LYS A 269 23.94 55.59 4.22
CA LYS A 269 25.21 56.05 3.64
C LYS A 269 26.36 55.97 4.64
N GLU A 270 26.14 56.36 5.88
CA GLU A 270 27.14 56.24 6.95
C GLU A 270 27.49 54.78 7.24
N LEU A 271 26.48 53.90 7.25
CA LEU A 271 26.68 52.45 7.41
C LEU A 271 27.49 51.88 6.25
N ALA A 272 27.18 52.25 5.01
CA ALA A 272 27.96 51.83 3.84
C ALA A 272 29.43 52.32 3.91
N SER A 273 29.65 53.54 4.39
CA SER A 273 31.00 54.07 4.65
C SER A 273 31.75 53.27 5.71
N CYS A 274 31.09 52.92 6.81
CA CYS A 274 31.66 52.08 7.86
C CYS A 274 32.00 50.67 7.35
N GLN A 275 31.10 50.05 6.58
CA GLN A 275 31.35 48.73 5.97
C GLN A 275 32.55 48.77 5.01
N LEU A 276 32.69 49.83 4.23
CA LEU A 276 33.86 50.03 3.37
C LEU A 276 35.13 50.18 4.20
N LEU A 277 35.11 50.98 5.27
CA LEU A 277 36.25 51.16 6.17
C LEU A 277 36.67 49.84 6.84
N ILE A 278 35.71 49.03 7.29
CA ILE A 278 35.96 47.69 7.82
C ILE A 278 36.63 46.82 6.74
N SER A 279 36.11 46.82 5.52
CA SER A 279 36.69 46.06 4.41
C SER A 279 38.12 46.48 4.09
N GLN A 280 38.42 47.79 4.15
CA GLN A 280 39.77 48.32 3.99
C GLN A 280 40.70 47.87 5.12
N HIS A 281 40.25 47.93 6.38
CA HIS A 281 41.03 47.45 7.52
C HIS A 281 41.27 45.94 7.45
N GLN A 282 40.27 45.14 7.05
CA GLN A 282 40.42 43.70 6.83
C GLN A 282 41.47 43.41 5.75
N ALA A 283 41.47 44.13 4.63
CA ALA A 283 42.49 44.00 3.59
C ALA A 283 43.89 44.37 4.10
N LYS A 284 44.01 45.43 4.91
CA LYS A 284 45.27 45.85 5.53
C LYS A 284 45.78 44.84 6.54
N ILE A 285 44.91 44.24 7.35
CA ILE A 285 45.28 43.18 8.30
C ILE A 285 45.81 41.97 7.54
N ARG A 286 45.14 41.55 6.45
CA ARG A 286 45.62 40.46 5.59
C ARG A 286 47.01 40.75 5.02
N SER A 287 47.22 41.93 4.43
CA SER A 287 48.52 42.26 3.85
C SER A 287 49.65 42.38 4.88
N LEU A 288 49.37 42.91 6.07
CA LEU A 288 50.33 42.94 7.18
C LEU A 288 50.62 41.54 7.72
N THR A 289 49.61 40.66 7.75
CA THR A 289 49.79 39.25 8.15
C THR A 289 50.70 38.52 7.16
N ASP A 290 50.46 38.70 5.86
CA ASP A 290 51.30 38.12 4.80
C ASP A 290 52.74 38.65 4.87
N TYR A 291 52.91 39.96 5.13
CA TYR A 291 54.24 40.56 5.31
C TYR A 291 54.95 39.99 6.55
N MET A 292 54.24 39.85 7.68
CA MET A 292 54.78 39.27 8.90
C MET A 292 55.20 37.80 8.68
N GLN A 293 54.38 36.99 8.01
CA GLN A 293 54.72 35.61 7.67
C GLN A 293 55.98 35.52 6.79
N ASN A 294 56.11 36.38 5.79
CA ASN A 294 57.31 36.45 4.95
C ASN A 294 58.56 36.84 5.77
N MET A 295 58.43 37.78 6.71
CA MET A 295 59.51 38.18 7.60
C MET A 295 59.91 37.04 8.56
N GLU A 296 58.94 36.30 9.10
CA GLU A 296 59.21 35.13 9.96
C GLU A 296 59.91 34.01 9.18
N GLN A 297 59.50 33.78 7.92
CA GLN A 297 60.18 32.82 7.04
C GLN A 297 61.63 33.24 6.76
N LYS A 298 61.87 34.54 6.51
CA LYS A 298 63.22 35.06 6.30
C LYS A 298 64.06 35.01 7.58
N LYS A 299 63.46 35.28 8.74
CA LYS A 299 64.11 35.12 10.05
C LYS A 299 64.54 33.68 10.26
N ARG A 300 63.66 32.70 10.01
CA ARG A 300 63.99 31.28 10.11
C ARG A 300 65.15 30.87 9.19
N GLN A 301 65.18 31.36 7.95
CA GLN A 301 66.31 31.14 7.04
C GLN A 301 67.63 31.72 7.58
N LEU A 302 67.57 32.90 8.21
CA LEU A 302 68.75 33.52 8.82
C LEU A 302 69.20 32.76 10.07
N GLU A 303 68.27 32.28 10.90
CA GLU A 303 68.57 31.42 12.05
C GLU A 303 69.26 30.11 11.60
N GLU A 304 68.71 29.44 10.58
CA GLU A 304 69.34 28.26 9.98
C GLU A 304 70.75 28.56 9.44
N SER A 305 70.98 29.74 8.85
CA SER A 305 72.31 30.16 8.39
C SER A 305 73.26 30.49 9.55
N GLN A 306 72.73 31.08 10.64
CA GLN A 306 73.50 31.40 11.83
C GLN A 306 73.93 30.11 12.54
N ASP A 307 73.05 29.12 12.65
CA ASP A 307 73.38 27.81 13.21
C ASP A 307 74.46 27.11 12.39
N ALA A 308 74.35 27.15 11.05
CA ALA A 308 75.37 26.59 10.16
C ALA A 308 76.76 27.27 10.37
N LEU A 309 76.80 28.61 10.43
CA LEU A 309 78.03 29.35 10.70
C LEU A 309 78.56 29.10 12.11
N THR A 310 77.67 28.95 13.10
CA THR A 310 78.05 28.63 14.48
C THR A 310 78.67 27.24 14.56
N GLU A 311 78.16 26.27 13.79
CA GLU A 311 78.76 24.94 13.66
C GLU A 311 80.14 25.00 13.01
N GLU A 312 80.34 25.83 11.97
CA GLU A 312 81.67 26.05 11.37
C GLU A 312 82.64 26.74 12.34
N LEU A 313 82.20 27.77 13.07
CA LEU A 313 83.01 28.43 14.09
C LEU A 313 83.39 27.46 15.21
N ALA A 314 82.47 26.61 15.66
CA ALA A 314 82.78 25.58 16.64
C ALA A 314 83.81 24.56 16.11
N LYS A 315 83.72 24.17 14.83
CA LYS A 315 84.73 23.32 14.16
C LYS A 315 86.11 24.00 14.12
N LEU A 316 86.16 25.28 13.75
CA LEU A 316 87.40 26.07 13.71
C LEU A 316 87.98 26.30 15.10
N GLN A 317 87.18 26.63 16.11
CA GLN A 317 87.64 26.78 17.49
C GLN A 317 88.12 25.44 18.08
N ALA A 318 87.48 24.33 17.74
CA ALA A 318 87.98 23.00 18.12
C ALA A 318 89.30 22.65 17.40
N GLN A 319 89.59 23.26 16.26
CA GLN A 319 90.88 23.18 15.59
C GLN A 319 91.90 24.13 16.24
N GLU A 320 91.52 25.37 16.53
CA GLU A 320 92.34 26.39 17.18
C GLU A 320 92.75 25.99 18.59
N LYS A 321 91.82 25.51 19.44
CA LYS A 321 92.17 25.01 20.79
C LYS A 321 93.07 23.78 20.75
N ARG A 322 92.98 22.96 19.69
CA ARG A 322 93.98 21.90 19.44
C ARG A 322 95.38 22.47 19.14
N HIS A 323 95.47 23.68 18.59
CA HIS A 323 96.72 24.40 18.38
C HIS A 323 97.17 25.23 19.59
N GLU A 324 96.26 25.88 20.32
CA GLU A 324 96.53 26.79 21.44
C GLU A 324 96.85 26.06 22.75
N MET A 325 96.29 24.86 22.97
CA MET A 325 96.79 23.92 23.99
C MET A 325 98.22 23.44 23.71
N SER A 326 98.78 23.74 22.53
CA SER A 326 100.22 23.62 22.30
C SER A 326 101.02 24.90 22.61
N GLY A 327 100.36 26.03 22.90
CA GLY A 327 100.98 27.37 23.00
C GLY A 327 100.89 28.10 24.36
N LEU A 328 99.83 27.93 25.16
CA LEU A 328 99.58 28.72 26.39
C LEU A 328 99.81 27.95 27.71
N GLU A 329 101.00 27.39 27.87
CA GLU A 329 101.61 27.12 29.18
C GLU A 329 102.29 28.38 29.78
N ARG A 330 102.16 29.57 29.17
CA ARG A 330 102.95 30.76 29.56
C ARG A 330 102.09 32.00 29.83
N GLU A 331 101.79 32.16 31.12
CA GLU A 331 101.76 33.43 31.87
C GLU A 331 100.73 34.52 31.51
N LYS A 332 99.93 34.97 32.52
CA LYS A 332 99.98 36.35 33.10
C LYS A 332 98.85 36.68 34.10
N GLU A 333 99.16 37.53 35.08
CA GLU A 333 98.30 38.13 36.12
C GLU A 333 98.69 39.63 36.39
N ASP A 334 97.77 40.39 37.02
CA ASP A 334 97.86 41.70 37.75
C ASP A 334 97.76 43.06 36.96
N ARG A 335 97.08 44.16 37.36
CA ARG A 335 96.24 44.61 38.54
C ARG A 335 95.47 45.95 38.22
N PRO A 336 94.56 46.48 39.09
CA PRO A 336 93.52 47.51 38.83
C PRO A 336 93.59 48.82 39.68
N ASP A 337 92.96 49.94 39.25
CA ASP A 337 92.54 51.08 40.13
C ASP A 337 91.51 52.09 39.52
N GLY A 338 90.42 51.60 38.91
CA GLY A 338 89.27 52.44 38.46
C GLY A 338 87.94 51.96 39.07
N GLY A 339 88.01 51.15 40.12
CA GLY A 339 87.00 50.15 40.44
C GLY A 339 85.65 50.65 40.96
N GLU A 340 85.57 51.79 41.67
CA GLU A 340 84.36 52.16 42.44
C GLU A 340 83.30 52.94 41.65
N GLU A 341 83.67 53.97 40.86
CA GLU A 341 82.74 54.62 39.93
C GLU A 341 82.32 53.68 38.80
N ILE A 342 83.25 52.84 38.34
CA ILE A 342 82.94 51.74 37.41
C ILE A 342 81.98 50.75 38.08
N LYS A 343 82.15 50.40 39.36
CA LYS A 343 81.22 49.52 40.08
C LYS A 343 79.80 50.05 40.13
N LYS A 344 79.64 51.33 40.50
CA LYS A 344 78.32 51.95 40.69
C LYS A 344 77.56 52.08 39.37
N THR A 345 78.26 52.47 38.31
CA THR A 345 77.69 52.51 36.95
C THR A 345 77.38 51.11 36.43
N LEU A 346 78.21 50.11 36.76
CA LEU A 346 77.93 48.69 36.44
C LEU A 346 76.69 48.19 37.18
N GLU A 347 76.52 48.53 38.47
CA GLU A 347 75.35 48.17 39.28
C GLU A 347 74.06 48.80 38.74
N GLU A 348 74.10 50.08 38.37
CA GLU A 348 72.96 50.78 37.77
C GLU A 348 72.61 50.24 36.37
N GLN A 349 73.61 49.84 35.58
CA GLN A 349 73.40 49.15 34.31
C GLN A 349 72.80 47.75 34.49
N LEU A 350 73.26 46.98 35.48
CA LEU A 350 72.72 45.66 35.80
C LEU A 350 71.28 45.74 36.31
N GLU A 351 70.95 46.76 37.10
CA GLU A 351 69.59 46.96 37.61
C GLU A 351 68.63 47.42 36.50
N ASN A 352 69.05 48.35 35.64
CA ASN A 352 68.29 48.72 34.44
C ASN A 352 68.08 47.51 33.49
N HIS A 353 69.08 46.64 33.36
CA HIS A 353 68.98 45.41 32.55
C HIS A 353 68.02 44.40 33.18
N ARG A 354 68.01 44.25 34.51
CA ARG A 354 67.03 43.44 35.24
C ARG A 354 65.61 43.97 35.06
N GLU A 355 65.39 45.27 35.24
CA GLU A 355 64.08 45.88 35.02
C GLU A 355 63.58 45.73 33.58
N ALA A 356 64.46 45.93 32.59
CA ALA A 356 64.13 45.74 31.18
C ALA A 356 63.73 44.29 30.87
N HIS A 357 64.48 43.32 31.40
CA HIS A 357 64.11 41.90 31.29
C HIS A 357 62.79 41.58 31.98
N GLN A 358 62.55 42.13 33.16
CA GLN A 358 61.30 41.91 33.89
C GLN A 358 60.09 42.46 33.13
N LYS A 359 60.21 43.67 32.54
CA LYS A 359 59.19 44.25 31.66
C LYS A 359 58.99 43.46 30.37
N GLN A 360 60.04 42.89 29.80
CA GLN A 360 59.93 42.03 28.63
C GLN A 360 59.21 40.71 28.96
N LEU A 361 59.54 40.10 30.11
CA LEU A 361 58.86 38.90 30.60
C LEU A 361 57.38 39.15 30.92
N SER A 362 57.02 40.32 31.47
CA SER A 362 55.61 40.65 31.71
C SER A 362 54.84 40.78 30.40
N ARG A 363 55.38 41.50 29.41
CA ARG A 363 54.77 41.64 28.08
C ARG A 363 54.58 40.29 27.39
N LEU A 364 55.58 39.41 27.46
CA LEU A 364 55.47 38.06 26.88
C LEU A 364 54.41 37.21 27.59
N ARG A 365 54.23 37.36 28.90
CA ARG A 365 53.15 36.68 29.64
C ARG A 365 51.77 37.19 29.23
N ASP A 366 51.61 38.51 29.14
CA ASP A 366 50.36 39.12 28.69
C ASP A 366 50.01 38.67 27.25
N GLU A 367 51.01 38.64 26.36
CA GLU A 367 50.85 38.21 24.97
C GLU A 367 50.54 36.70 24.85
N ILE A 368 51.10 35.86 25.73
CA ILE A 368 50.74 34.44 25.85
C ILE A 368 49.29 34.31 26.31
N GLU A 369 48.87 35.09 27.30
CA GLU A 369 47.51 35.05 27.82
C GLU A 369 46.47 35.51 26.78
N ASP A 370 46.78 36.55 26.00
CA ASP A 370 45.97 36.99 24.86
C ASP A 370 45.86 35.92 23.77
N LYS A 371 46.98 35.26 23.43
CA LYS A 371 46.98 34.16 22.45
C LYS A 371 46.19 32.96 22.96
N GLN A 372 46.22 32.69 24.27
CA GLN A 372 45.44 31.63 24.88
C GLN A 372 43.94 31.94 24.82
N ARG A 373 43.53 33.19 25.14
CA ARG A 373 42.13 33.65 24.97
C ARG A 373 41.65 33.51 23.52
N MET A 374 42.48 33.92 22.56
CA MET A 374 42.15 33.81 21.14
C MET A 374 42.03 32.35 20.67
N LEU A 375 42.86 31.45 21.20
CA LEU A 375 42.76 30.01 20.93
C LEU A 375 41.45 29.44 21.46
N ASP A 376 41.04 29.81 22.67
CA ASP A 376 39.79 29.36 23.27
C ASP A 376 38.58 29.85 22.45
N GLU A 377 38.56 31.15 22.07
CA GLU A 377 37.51 31.72 21.21
C GLU A 377 37.42 31.04 19.83
N LEU A 378 38.58 30.75 19.21
CA LEU A 378 38.62 30.03 17.93
C LEU A 378 38.14 28.59 18.08
N THR A 379 38.41 27.95 19.22
CA THR A 379 37.97 26.59 19.50
C THR A 379 36.45 26.53 19.67
N ASP A 380 35.88 27.45 20.44
CA ASP A 380 34.43 27.59 20.62
C ASP A 380 33.72 27.90 19.30
N LEU A 381 34.28 28.81 18.50
CA LEU A 381 33.73 29.14 17.18
C LEU A 381 33.75 27.92 16.25
N ASN A 382 34.87 27.19 16.22
CA ASN A 382 35.00 26.00 15.39
C ASN A 382 34.03 24.88 15.83
N GLN A 383 33.82 24.72 17.13
CA GLN A 383 32.82 23.79 17.66
C GLN A 383 31.39 24.20 17.27
N GLY A 384 31.07 25.50 17.31
CA GLY A 384 29.80 26.04 16.85
C GLY A 384 29.55 25.77 15.35
N VAL A 385 30.57 25.96 14.51
CA VAL A 385 30.49 25.67 13.06
C VAL A 385 30.25 24.18 12.79
N LEU A 386 30.92 23.28 13.52
CA LEU A 386 30.70 21.83 13.38
C LEU A 386 29.27 21.42 13.74
N LEU A 387 28.73 21.95 14.83
CA LEU A 387 27.35 21.68 15.25
C LEU A 387 26.33 22.21 14.22
N GLU A 388 26.59 23.39 13.64
CA GLU A 388 25.74 23.94 12.59
C GLU A 388 25.82 23.12 11.30
N GLN A 389 27.01 22.61 10.95
CA GLN A 389 27.19 21.70 9.82
C GLN A 389 26.41 20.38 10.03
N GLU A 390 26.47 19.78 11.22
CA GLU A 390 25.70 18.58 11.56
C GLU A 390 24.20 18.84 11.49
N ARG A 391 23.72 19.98 12.02
CA ARG A 391 22.30 20.38 11.92
C ARG A 391 21.87 20.50 10.46
N LEU A 392 22.66 21.18 9.63
CA LEU A 392 22.40 21.37 8.20
C LEU A 392 22.37 20.04 7.44
N MET A 393 23.24 19.07 7.78
CA MET A 393 23.17 17.73 7.19
C MET A 393 21.88 17.00 7.56
N LEU A 394 21.48 17.04 8.84
CA LEU A 394 20.24 16.41 9.29
C LEU A 394 19.00 17.03 8.62
N ASP A 395 18.98 18.36 8.49
CA ASP A 395 17.91 19.07 7.78
C ASP A 395 17.89 18.70 6.29
N TYR A 396 19.05 18.58 5.65
CA TYR A 396 19.17 18.13 4.26
C TYR A 396 18.65 16.70 4.06
N ASP A 397 19.06 15.76 4.92
CA ASP A 397 18.62 14.37 4.84
C ASP A 397 17.10 14.25 5.07
N LYS A 398 16.55 15.06 5.98
CA LYS A 398 15.11 15.14 6.22
C LYS A 398 14.38 15.69 5.00
N LEU A 399 14.84 16.80 4.42
CA LEU A 399 14.23 17.37 3.21
C LEU A 399 14.28 16.38 2.04
N LYS A 400 15.40 15.66 1.88
CA LYS A 400 15.57 14.64 0.84
C LYS A 400 14.60 13.48 1.02
N ALA A 401 14.35 13.03 2.26
CA ALA A 401 13.36 12.02 2.55
C ALA A 401 11.93 12.51 2.23
N GLU A 402 11.60 13.75 2.59
CA GLU A 402 10.31 14.37 2.26
C GLU A 402 10.10 14.56 0.75
N GLU A 403 11.16 14.87 0.00
CA GLU A 403 11.14 14.94 -1.46
C GLU A 403 10.83 13.58 -2.08
N GLN A 404 11.53 12.52 -1.64
CA GLN A 404 11.28 11.15 -2.13
C GLN A 404 9.87 10.66 -1.82
N GLU A 405 9.33 10.98 -0.65
CA GLU A 405 7.95 10.65 -0.28
C GLU A 405 6.93 11.39 -1.17
N LYS A 406 7.18 12.67 -1.47
CA LYS A 406 6.33 13.47 -2.37
C LYS A 406 6.39 12.94 -3.80
N ASP A 407 7.56 12.55 -4.30
CA ASP A 407 7.71 11.94 -5.62
C ASP A 407 6.95 10.62 -5.72
N ALA A 408 7.04 9.75 -4.70
CA ALA A 408 6.27 8.51 -4.66
C ALA A 408 4.75 8.76 -4.65
N LYS A 409 4.29 9.76 -3.87
CA LYS A 409 2.88 10.19 -3.88
C LYS A 409 2.45 10.73 -5.23
N LEU A 410 3.30 11.50 -5.90
CA LEU A 410 3.01 12.06 -7.22
C LEU A 410 2.88 10.94 -8.26
N GLN A 411 3.78 9.95 -8.25
CA GLN A 411 3.70 8.79 -9.15
C GLN A 411 2.39 8.00 -8.95
N ASN A 412 1.98 7.77 -7.70
CA ASN A 412 0.70 7.12 -7.40
C ASN A 412 -0.50 7.94 -7.91
N LEU A 413 -0.49 9.26 -7.73
CA LEU A 413 -1.54 10.14 -8.25
C LEU A 413 -1.60 10.15 -9.78
N MET A 414 -0.44 10.12 -10.44
CA MET A 414 -0.37 10.01 -11.90
C MET A 414 -1.02 8.71 -12.38
N LEU A 415 -0.69 7.58 -11.76
CA LEU A 415 -1.24 6.27 -12.11
C LEU A 415 -2.75 6.21 -11.87
N LEU A 416 -3.23 6.74 -10.75
CA LEU A 416 -4.67 6.81 -10.46
C LEU A 416 -5.40 7.71 -11.47
N ASN A 417 -4.79 8.82 -11.88
CA ASN A 417 -5.37 9.70 -12.89
C ASN A 417 -5.41 9.02 -14.26
N GLU A 418 -4.39 8.27 -14.63
CA GLU A 418 -4.35 7.48 -15.87
C GLU A 418 -5.45 6.40 -15.89
N GLN A 419 -5.62 5.65 -14.80
CA GLN A 419 -6.74 4.70 -14.63
C GLN A 419 -8.10 5.39 -14.76
N ARG A 420 -8.24 6.61 -14.20
CA ARG A 420 -9.48 7.39 -14.30
C ARG A 420 -9.76 7.84 -15.73
N GLU A 421 -8.76 8.29 -16.47
CA GLU A 421 -8.92 8.67 -17.87
C GLU A 421 -9.24 7.44 -18.72
N GLN A 422 -8.61 6.29 -18.47
CA GLN A 422 -8.94 5.03 -19.14
C GLN A 422 -10.42 4.65 -18.92
N ALA A 423 -10.89 4.69 -17.67
CA ALA A 423 -12.29 4.40 -17.38
C ALA A 423 -13.27 5.37 -18.06
N LYS A 424 -12.89 6.64 -18.24
CA LYS A 424 -13.70 7.60 -19.02
C LYS A 424 -13.71 7.27 -20.51
N GLU A 425 -12.56 6.88 -21.08
CA GLU A 425 -12.49 6.48 -22.48
C GLU A 425 -13.34 5.23 -22.75
N ASP A 426 -13.30 4.25 -21.85
CA ASP A 426 -14.12 3.03 -21.94
C ASP A 426 -15.62 3.36 -21.88
N LEU A 427 -16.02 4.32 -21.02
CA LEU A 427 -17.41 4.77 -20.92
C LEU A 427 -17.86 5.60 -22.13
N LYS A 428 -16.96 6.29 -22.82
CA LYS A 428 -17.28 7.14 -23.96
C LYS A 428 -17.94 6.37 -25.11
N GLY A 429 -17.48 5.14 -25.39
CA GLY A 429 -18.10 4.29 -26.41
C GLY A 429 -19.55 3.90 -26.07
N LEU A 430 -19.83 3.68 -24.78
CA LEU A 430 -21.17 3.43 -24.28
C LEU A 430 -22.05 4.70 -24.38
N GLU A 431 -21.53 5.86 -24.00
CA GLU A 431 -22.22 7.15 -24.14
C GLU A 431 -22.61 7.43 -25.59
N GLU A 432 -21.70 7.21 -26.55
CA GLU A 432 -21.98 7.37 -27.97
C GLU A 432 -23.05 6.39 -28.48
N THR A 433 -23.05 5.16 -27.97
CA THR A 433 -24.06 4.14 -28.31
C THR A 433 -25.42 4.53 -27.76
N VAL A 434 -25.49 4.93 -26.49
CA VAL A 434 -26.73 5.41 -25.87
C VAL A 434 -27.28 6.64 -26.60
N ALA A 435 -26.41 7.58 -27.02
CA ALA A 435 -26.83 8.74 -27.79
C ALA A 435 -27.43 8.35 -29.16
N LYS A 436 -26.84 7.37 -29.85
CA LYS A 436 -27.38 6.85 -31.13
C LYS A 436 -28.73 6.16 -30.95
N GLU A 437 -28.89 5.34 -29.91
CA GLU A 437 -30.16 4.69 -29.59
C GLU A 437 -31.26 5.69 -29.23
N LEU A 438 -30.93 6.71 -28.42
CA LEU A 438 -31.85 7.80 -28.10
C LEU A 438 -32.27 8.60 -29.35
N GLN A 439 -31.33 8.87 -30.26
CA GLN A 439 -31.65 9.53 -31.53
C GLN A 439 -32.55 8.66 -32.41
N THR A 440 -32.31 7.34 -32.46
CA THR A 440 -33.16 6.39 -33.19
C THR A 440 -34.57 6.34 -32.59
N LEU A 441 -34.70 6.26 -31.27
CA LEU A 441 -35.98 6.34 -30.56
C LEU A 441 -36.71 7.65 -30.83
N HIS A 442 -35.98 8.77 -30.84
CA HIS A 442 -36.54 10.08 -31.18
C HIS A 442 -37.10 10.10 -32.61
N ASN A 443 -36.35 9.56 -33.58
CA ASN A 443 -36.78 9.47 -34.97
C ASN A 443 -38.02 8.57 -35.14
N LEU A 444 -38.04 7.40 -34.47
CA LEU A 444 -39.19 6.49 -34.46
C LEU A 444 -40.42 7.13 -33.84
N ARG A 445 -40.26 7.85 -32.72
CA ARG A 445 -41.34 8.62 -32.10
C ARG A 445 -41.89 9.68 -33.05
N LYS A 446 -41.02 10.39 -33.76
CA LYS A 446 -41.44 11.40 -34.75
C LYS A 446 -42.24 10.77 -35.89
N LEU A 447 -41.78 9.65 -36.44
CA LEU A 447 -42.49 8.90 -37.47
C LEU A 447 -43.85 8.38 -36.97
N PHE A 448 -43.89 7.83 -35.76
CA PHE A 448 -45.14 7.36 -35.15
C PHE A 448 -46.16 8.49 -34.97
N ILE A 449 -45.72 9.65 -34.47
CA ILE A 449 -46.59 10.83 -34.31
C ILE A 449 -47.08 11.33 -35.68
N GLN A 450 -46.22 11.34 -36.70
CA GLN A 450 -46.61 11.73 -38.06
C GLN A 450 -47.64 10.75 -38.65
N ASP A 451 -47.42 9.45 -38.52
CA ASP A 451 -48.32 8.40 -39.00
C ASP A 451 -49.67 8.43 -38.26
N LEU A 452 -49.64 8.61 -36.94
CA LEU A 452 -50.84 8.81 -36.13
C LEU A 452 -51.60 10.07 -36.55
N THR A 453 -50.90 11.19 -36.73
CA THR A 453 -51.50 12.45 -37.20
C THR A 453 -52.12 12.30 -38.59
N THR A 454 -51.45 11.57 -39.48
CA THR A 454 -51.94 11.30 -40.84
C THR A 454 -53.17 10.41 -40.80
N ARG A 455 -53.17 9.34 -39.99
CA ARG A 455 -54.34 8.47 -39.80
C ARG A 455 -55.52 9.22 -39.18
N VAL A 456 -55.28 10.05 -38.16
CA VAL A 456 -56.33 10.87 -37.52
C VAL A 456 -56.93 11.88 -38.50
N LYS A 457 -56.11 12.51 -39.34
CA LYS A 457 -56.61 13.38 -40.42
C LYS A 457 -57.44 12.60 -41.44
N LYS A 458 -56.95 11.43 -41.87
CA LYS A 458 -57.63 10.57 -42.84
C LYS A 458 -58.92 9.93 -42.29
N SER A 459 -58.98 9.63 -40.99
CA SER A 459 -60.20 9.15 -40.33
C SER A 459 -61.20 10.28 -40.10
N ALA A 460 -60.73 11.48 -39.72
CA ALA A 460 -61.59 12.66 -39.62
C ALA A 460 -62.18 13.09 -40.98
N GLU A 461 -61.52 12.78 -42.09
CA GLU A 461 -62.05 12.95 -43.46
C GLU A 461 -63.04 11.85 -43.87
N LEU A 462 -62.99 10.66 -43.25
CA LEU A 462 -63.89 9.53 -43.52
C LEU A 462 -65.10 9.49 -42.59
N ASP A 463 -65.07 10.12 -41.41
CA ASP A 463 -66.19 10.15 -40.46
C ASP A 463 -67.33 11.13 -40.86
N CYS A 464 -67.24 11.80 -42.02
CA CYS A 464 -68.34 12.58 -42.62
C CYS A 464 -69.28 11.74 -43.49
N GLU A 465 -68.93 10.50 -43.82
CA GLU A 465 -69.76 9.58 -44.61
C GLU A 465 -69.62 8.18 -44.01
N GLU A 466 -70.74 7.51 -43.77
CA GLU A 466 -70.83 6.08 -43.39
C GLU A 466 -71.00 5.78 -41.89
N GLY A 467 -72.24 5.99 -41.45
CA GLY A 467 -72.79 5.28 -40.30
C GLY A 467 -72.88 3.77 -40.54
N LEU A 468 -73.00 3.04 -39.42
CA LEU A 468 -73.33 1.61 -39.24
C LEU A 468 -72.13 0.65 -39.04
N GLY A 469 -71.49 0.78 -37.87
CA GLY A 469 -70.57 -0.23 -37.32
C GLY A 469 -71.31 -1.50 -36.85
N ASN A 470 -71.12 -2.56 -37.64
CA ASN A 470 -71.67 -3.91 -37.56
C ASN A 470 -71.47 -4.58 -36.17
N VAL A 471 -72.37 -5.47 -35.74
CA VAL A 471 -72.39 -6.12 -34.41
C VAL A 471 -71.05 -6.77 -34.00
N ALA A 472 -70.27 -7.26 -34.96
CA ALA A 472 -68.93 -7.80 -34.74
C ALA A 472 -67.92 -6.76 -34.24
N GLN A 473 -68.06 -5.50 -34.68
CA GLN A 473 -67.22 -4.40 -34.22
C GLN A 473 -67.54 -4.04 -32.77
N LYS A 474 -68.82 -4.07 -32.37
CA LYS A 474 -69.23 -3.90 -30.96
C LYS A 474 -68.69 -5.00 -30.05
N GLN A 475 -68.70 -6.26 -30.49
CA GLN A 475 -68.10 -7.37 -29.74
C GLN A 475 -66.58 -7.21 -29.60
N LYS A 476 -65.90 -6.77 -30.67
CA LYS A 476 -64.46 -6.51 -30.64
C LYS A 476 -64.09 -5.33 -29.74
N ILE A 477 -64.89 -4.26 -29.75
CA ILE A 477 -64.75 -3.14 -28.83
C ILE A 477 -64.94 -3.61 -27.38
N SER A 478 -66.01 -4.37 -27.10
CA SER A 478 -66.28 -4.92 -25.77
C SER A 478 -65.14 -5.83 -25.25
N PHE A 479 -64.54 -6.65 -26.14
CA PHE A 479 -63.38 -7.45 -25.80
C PHE A 479 -62.15 -6.60 -25.45
N LEU A 480 -61.89 -5.55 -26.24
CA LEU A 480 -60.78 -4.63 -26.00
C LEU A 480 -60.99 -3.79 -24.74
N GLU A 481 -62.22 -3.37 -24.45
CA GLU A 481 -62.59 -2.69 -23.21
C GLU A 481 -62.34 -3.57 -22.00
N ASN A 482 -62.73 -4.85 -22.05
CA ASN A 482 -62.46 -5.80 -20.97
C ASN A 482 -60.95 -6.04 -20.79
N ASN A 483 -60.20 -6.20 -21.88
CA ASN A 483 -58.74 -6.34 -21.81
C ASN A 483 -58.07 -5.09 -21.21
N LEU A 484 -58.52 -3.91 -21.61
CA LEU A 484 -58.04 -2.64 -21.06
C LEU A 484 -58.38 -2.51 -19.57
N GLU A 485 -59.56 -2.96 -19.17
CA GLU A 485 -59.97 -2.97 -17.76
C GLU A 485 -59.12 -3.93 -16.93
N GLN A 486 -58.83 -5.13 -17.45
CA GLN A 486 -57.93 -6.10 -16.81
C GLN A 486 -56.51 -5.56 -16.68
N LEU A 487 -55.96 -4.98 -17.75
CA LEU A 487 -54.63 -4.38 -17.73
C LEU A 487 -54.56 -3.21 -16.73
N THR A 488 -55.63 -2.42 -16.64
CA THR A 488 -55.74 -1.35 -15.65
C THR A 488 -55.79 -1.90 -14.22
N LYS A 489 -56.46 -3.02 -13.98
CA LYS A 489 -56.49 -3.68 -12.66
C LYS A 489 -55.10 -4.19 -12.27
N VAL A 490 -54.40 -4.87 -13.18
CA VAL A 490 -53.02 -5.35 -12.95
C VAL A 490 -52.08 -4.18 -12.71
N HIS A 491 -52.16 -3.11 -13.51
CA HIS A 491 -51.34 -1.93 -13.32
C HIS A 491 -51.59 -1.27 -11.95
N LYS A 492 -52.86 -1.10 -11.57
CA LYS A 492 -53.22 -0.58 -10.24
C LYS A 492 -52.71 -1.48 -9.12
N GLN A 493 -52.73 -2.80 -9.29
CA GLN A 493 -52.19 -3.74 -8.31
C GLN A 493 -50.67 -3.61 -8.19
N LEU A 494 -49.93 -3.60 -9.31
CA LEU A 494 -48.48 -3.42 -9.31
C LEU A 494 -48.06 -2.10 -8.68
N VAL A 495 -48.82 -1.01 -8.90
CA VAL A 495 -48.54 0.28 -8.26
C VAL A 495 -48.72 0.20 -6.74
N ARG A 496 -49.75 -0.51 -6.24
CA ARG A 496 -49.94 -0.75 -4.80
C ARG A 496 -48.82 -1.61 -4.23
N ASP A 497 -48.53 -2.74 -4.87
CA ASP A 497 -47.45 -3.65 -4.42
C ASP A 497 -46.10 -2.93 -4.42
N ASN A 498 -45.83 -2.07 -5.40
CA ASN A 498 -44.62 -1.26 -5.43
C ASN A 498 -44.59 -0.20 -4.32
N ALA A 499 -45.73 0.38 -3.95
CA ALA A 499 -45.84 1.29 -2.81
C ALA A 499 -45.63 0.55 -1.47
N ASP A 500 -46.17 -0.66 -1.33
CA ASP A 500 -45.99 -1.52 -0.15
C ASP A 500 -44.52 -1.95 -0.02
N LEU A 501 -43.89 -2.37 -1.12
CA LEU A 501 -42.46 -2.69 -1.16
C LEU A 501 -41.58 -1.49 -0.81
N ARG A 502 -41.93 -0.28 -1.27
CA ARG A 502 -41.23 0.95 -0.87
C ARG A 502 -41.37 1.25 0.64
N CYS A 503 -42.45 0.82 1.28
CA CYS A 503 -42.64 0.95 2.72
C CYS A 503 -41.91 -0.15 3.51
N GLU A 504 -41.81 -1.36 2.97
CA GLU A 504 -41.14 -2.51 3.61
C GLU A 504 -39.62 -2.46 3.47
N LEU A 505 -39.09 -1.95 2.36
CA LEU A 505 -37.65 -1.88 2.10
C LEU A 505 -36.87 -1.17 3.23
N PRO A 506 -37.28 0.02 3.72
CA PRO A 506 -36.60 0.67 4.85
C PRO A 506 -36.65 -0.14 6.15
N LYS A 507 -37.69 -0.96 6.36
CA LYS A 507 -37.79 -1.81 7.56
C LYS A 507 -36.81 -2.97 7.47
N LEU A 508 -36.71 -3.60 6.29
CA LEU A 508 -35.73 -4.66 6.03
C LEU A 508 -34.30 -4.12 6.12
N GLU A 509 -34.03 -2.93 5.58
CA GLU A 509 -32.73 -2.27 5.70
C GLU A 509 -32.35 -1.96 7.17
N LYS A 510 -33.31 -1.50 7.98
CA LYS A 510 -33.09 -1.29 9.43
C LYS A 510 -32.79 -2.59 10.15
N ARG A 511 -33.54 -3.67 9.85
CA ARG A 511 -33.29 -5.01 10.42
C ARG A 511 -31.92 -5.56 10.01
N LEU A 512 -31.53 -5.34 8.75
CA LEU A 512 -30.22 -5.75 8.24
C LEU A 512 -29.10 -4.99 8.96
N ARG A 513 -29.21 -3.66 9.09
CA ARG A 513 -28.24 -2.84 9.84
C ARG A 513 -28.12 -3.25 11.30
N ALA A 514 -29.23 -3.43 12.01
CA ALA A 514 -29.21 -3.90 13.39
C ALA A 514 -28.58 -5.30 13.52
N THR A 515 -28.79 -6.18 12.53
CA THR A 515 -28.16 -7.50 12.49
C THR A 515 -26.65 -7.39 12.26
N ALA A 516 -26.22 -6.53 11.33
CA ALA A 516 -24.81 -6.27 11.06
C ALA A 516 -24.09 -5.66 12.26
N GLU A 517 -24.72 -4.71 12.95
CA GLU A 517 -24.18 -4.11 14.19
C GLU A 517 -24.04 -5.15 15.30
N ARG A 518 -25.04 -6.04 15.47
CA ARG A 518 -24.97 -7.14 16.43
C ARG A 518 -23.85 -8.13 16.08
N VAL A 519 -23.67 -8.47 14.81
CA VAL A 519 -22.57 -9.33 14.35
C VAL A 519 -21.22 -8.68 14.67
N LYS A 520 -21.04 -7.39 14.33
CA LYS A 520 -19.82 -6.64 14.66
C LYS A 520 -19.54 -6.60 16.16
N ALA A 521 -20.57 -6.43 16.99
CA ALA A 521 -20.41 -6.49 18.45
C ALA A 521 -19.98 -7.87 18.94
N LEU A 522 -20.53 -8.95 18.37
CA LEU A 522 -20.14 -10.32 18.69
C LEU A 522 -18.71 -10.64 18.23
N GLU A 523 -18.30 -10.18 17.05
CA GLU A 523 -16.93 -10.31 16.54
C GLU A 523 -15.92 -9.60 17.45
N ASN A 524 -16.24 -8.39 17.90
CA ASN A 524 -15.41 -7.66 18.85
C ASN A 524 -15.31 -8.39 20.19
N ALA A 525 -16.44 -8.87 20.74
CA ALA A 525 -16.43 -9.65 21.97
C ALA A 525 -15.62 -10.94 21.85
N LEU A 526 -15.70 -11.63 20.71
CA LEU A 526 -14.90 -12.82 20.43
C LEU A 526 -13.41 -12.50 20.34
N LYS A 527 -13.05 -11.39 19.70
CA LYS A 527 -11.67 -10.91 19.61
C LYS A 527 -11.10 -10.58 21.00
N GLU A 528 -11.85 -9.85 21.82
CA GLU A 528 -11.47 -9.53 23.20
C GLU A 528 -11.32 -10.80 24.04
N ALA A 529 -12.25 -11.75 23.93
CA ALA A 529 -12.16 -13.02 24.63
C ALA A 529 -10.89 -13.81 24.23
N LYS A 530 -10.53 -13.83 22.94
CA LYS A 530 -9.30 -14.47 22.45
C LYS A 530 -8.05 -13.79 22.98
N GLU A 531 -8.01 -12.45 23.00
CA GLU A 531 -6.88 -11.70 23.55
C GLU A 531 -6.75 -11.89 25.07
N ASN A 532 -7.87 -11.90 25.80
CA ASN A 532 -7.91 -12.19 27.23
C ASN A 532 -7.34 -13.59 27.51
N ALA A 533 -7.81 -14.61 26.79
CA ALA A 533 -7.30 -15.97 26.89
C ALA A 533 -5.80 -16.07 26.57
N MET A 534 -5.32 -15.34 25.55
CA MET A 534 -3.89 -15.30 25.22
C MET A 534 -3.07 -14.64 26.33
N ARG A 535 -3.56 -13.54 26.91
CA ARG A 535 -2.91 -12.86 28.04
C ARG A 535 -2.84 -13.77 29.26
N ASP A 536 -3.90 -14.51 29.56
CA ASP A 536 -3.90 -15.48 30.66
C ASP A 536 -2.93 -16.63 30.40
N ARG A 537 -2.92 -17.20 29.19
CA ARG A 537 -1.93 -18.22 28.80
C ARG A 537 -0.50 -17.70 28.99
N LYS A 538 -0.21 -16.44 28.64
CA LYS A 538 1.10 -15.82 28.90
C LYS A 538 1.36 -15.75 30.41
N ARG A 539 0.43 -15.27 31.24
CA ARG A 539 0.61 -15.22 32.71
C ARG A 539 0.90 -16.61 33.29
N TYR A 540 0.13 -17.62 32.90
CA TYR A 540 0.35 -19.00 33.32
C TYR A 540 1.72 -19.52 32.89
N GLN A 541 2.17 -19.22 31.66
CA GLN A 541 3.50 -19.62 31.20
C GLN A 541 4.61 -18.99 32.04
N HIS A 542 4.51 -17.69 32.33
CA HIS A 542 5.49 -16.99 33.19
C HIS A 542 5.50 -17.58 34.61
N GLU A 543 4.34 -17.92 35.17
CA GLU A 543 4.21 -18.57 36.48
C GLU A 543 4.89 -19.95 36.48
N VAL A 544 4.63 -20.76 35.45
CA VAL A 544 5.26 -22.08 35.27
C VAL A 544 6.78 -21.96 35.17
N ASP A 545 7.28 -20.99 34.41
CA ASP A 545 8.73 -20.82 34.23
C ASP A 545 9.39 -20.30 35.52
N ARG A 546 8.73 -19.42 36.27
CA ARG A 546 9.18 -19.02 37.63
C ARG A 546 9.25 -20.23 38.58
N ILE A 547 8.25 -21.11 38.55
CA ILE A 547 8.27 -22.35 39.35
C ILE A 547 9.40 -23.27 38.90
N LYS A 548 9.62 -23.45 37.59
CA LYS A 548 10.75 -24.25 37.06
C LYS A 548 12.10 -23.68 37.49
N GLU A 549 12.26 -22.36 37.51
CA GLU A 549 13.47 -21.70 38.00
C GLU A 549 13.66 -21.89 39.50
N ALA A 550 12.62 -21.74 40.30
CA ALA A 550 12.67 -22.03 41.74
C ALA A 550 13.03 -23.50 42.02
N VAL A 551 12.46 -24.45 41.25
CA VAL A 551 12.80 -25.88 41.33
C VAL A 551 14.23 -26.15 40.88
N ARG A 552 14.70 -25.53 39.78
CA ARG A 552 16.10 -25.63 39.33
C ARG A 552 17.07 -25.07 40.38
N ALA A 553 16.77 -23.91 40.95
CA ALA A 553 17.57 -23.31 42.02
C ALA A 553 17.63 -24.24 43.23
N LYS A 554 16.48 -24.76 43.69
CA LYS A 554 16.40 -25.72 44.81
C LYS A 554 17.13 -27.04 44.53
N ASN A 555 17.06 -27.54 43.29
CA ASN A 555 17.81 -28.72 42.86
C ASN A 555 19.32 -28.46 42.75
N MET A 556 19.75 -27.26 42.35
CA MET A 556 21.15 -26.85 42.42
C MET A 556 21.65 -26.77 43.86
N THR A 557 20.85 -26.25 44.79
CA THR A 557 21.19 -26.25 46.22
C THR A 557 21.30 -27.67 46.78
N ARG A 558 20.51 -28.63 46.25
CA ARG A 558 20.57 -30.05 46.63
C ARG A 558 21.72 -30.83 45.95
N ARG A 559 22.27 -30.33 44.84
CA ARG A 559 23.41 -30.91 44.11
C ARG A 559 24.77 -30.64 44.77
N GLY A 560 24.81 -29.79 45.80
CA GLY A 560 26.02 -29.50 46.59
C GLY A 560 26.47 -30.61 47.56
N TYR A 561 25.70 -31.69 47.73
CA TYR A 561 26.02 -32.79 48.65
C TYR A 561 25.71 -34.18 48.09
N SER A 562 26.12 -34.49 46.85
CA SER A 562 26.24 -35.88 46.42
C SER A 562 27.68 -36.35 46.63
N ALA A 563 27.91 -37.16 47.65
CA ALA A 563 29.16 -37.86 47.88
C ALA A 563 29.55 -38.68 46.62
N GLN A 564 30.79 -38.50 46.16
CA GLN A 564 31.43 -39.39 45.19
C GLN A 564 31.68 -40.75 45.87
N ILE A 565 30.69 -41.64 45.81
CA ILE A 565 30.90 -43.05 46.15
C ILE A 565 31.65 -43.69 44.99
N ALA A 566 32.91 -44.03 45.24
CA ALA A 566 33.75 -44.80 44.34
C ALA A 566 33.07 -46.14 44.01
N LYS A 567 32.85 -46.41 42.73
CA LYS A 567 32.35 -47.71 42.26
C LYS A 567 33.48 -48.75 42.39
N PRO A 568 33.21 -49.98 42.89
CA PRO A 568 34.18 -51.06 42.90
C PRO A 568 34.55 -51.47 41.48
N ILE A 569 35.85 -51.69 41.25
CA ILE A 569 36.41 -52.20 40.00
C ILE A 569 35.92 -53.64 39.79
N ARG A 570 35.10 -53.88 38.76
CA ARG A 570 34.94 -55.21 38.14
C ARG A 570 35.97 -55.35 37.01
N PRO A 571 36.76 -56.44 36.96
CA PRO A 571 37.64 -56.73 35.83
C PRO A 571 36.83 -56.99 34.55
N GLY A 572 37.23 -56.32 33.46
CA GLY A 572 36.78 -56.62 32.11
C GLY A 572 35.74 -55.66 31.54
N HIS A 573 36.17 -54.51 31.02
CA HIS A 573 35.84 -54.05 29.66
C HIS A 573 36.64 -52.79 29.28
N HIS A 574 37.14 -52.81 28.05
CA HIS A 574 37.98 -51.80 27.40
C HIS A 574 37.14 -50.67 26.76
N PRO A 575 37.77 -49.55 26.36
CA PRO A 575 37.20 -48.21 26.42
C PRO A 575 36.67 -47.72 25.06
N LEU A 576 35.75 -46.74 25.07
CA LEU A 576 35.71 -45.74 24.00
C LEU A 576 35.42 -44.34 24.55
N SER A 577 36.08 -43.41 23.88
CA SER A 577 36.42 -42.03 24.20
C SER A 577 35.25 -41.04 24.11
N SER A 578 35.36 -39.97 24.89
CA SER A 578 34.71 -38.64 24.74
C SER A 578 35.04 -37.97 23.38
N PRO A 579 34.69 -36.68 23.14
CA PRO A 579 33.44 -35.89 23.24
C PRO A 579 33.16 -35.14 21.90
N ILE A 580 32.16 -34.24 21.79
CA ILE A 580 32.06 -33.02 20.92
C ILE A 580 30.60 -32.50 21.04
N SER A 581 30.32 -31.39 21.74
CA SER A 581 30.38 -29.98 21.29
C SER A 581 29.42 -29.61 20.15
N SER A 582 28.37 -28.87 20.52
CA SER A 582 27.72 -27.75 19.83
C SER A 582 27.82 -27.63 18.30
N CYS A 583 26.68 -27.56 17.59
CA CYS A 583 26.44 -26.49 16.60
C CYS A 583 24.97 -26.34 16.18
N ILE A 584 24.66 -25.09 15.90
CA ILE A 584 23.47 -24.49 15.28
C ILE A 584 23.27 -24.97 13.84
N ARG A 585 22.02 -25.26 13.40
CA ARG A 585 21.52 -24.80 12.09
C ARG A 585 20.00 -24.95 11.91
N ALA A 586 19.42 -23.90 11.34
CA ALA A 586 18.10 -23.81 10.73
C ALA A 586 17.92 -24.72 9.51
N GLY A 587 16.67 -25.02 9.16
CA GLY A 587 16.30 -25.59 7.86
C GLY A 587 15.05 -26.46 7.90
N GLY A 588 13.86 -25.85 7.96
CA GLY A 588 12.59 -26.53 7.68
C GLY A 588 12.13 -26.18 6.27
N VAL A 589 12.53 -26.98 5.29
CA VAL A 589 12.01 -26.93 3.92
C VAL A 589 10.76 -27.79 3.85
N TYR A 590 9.72 -27.19 3.26
CA TYR A 590 8.62 -27.79 2.52
C TYR A 590 8.63 -29.31 2.33
N THR A 591 7.53 -29.93 2.76
CA THR A 591 7.02 -31.16 2.14
C THR A 591 5.64 -30.86 1.58
N HIS A 592 5.57 -30.71 0.26
CA HIS A 592 4.38 -31.06 -0.52
C HIS A 592 4.06 -32.54 -0.30
N SER A 593 2.77 -32.88 -0.22
CA SER A 593 2.08 -33.98 -0.92
C SER A 593 0.81 -34.39 -0.18
N HIS A 594 -0.27 -33.59 -0.30
CA HIS A 594 -1.57 -33.97 -0.88
C HIS A 594 -2.65 -32.96 -0.49
#